data_AF-A0A8S7IBA7-F1
#
_entry.id   AF-A0A8S7IBA7-F1
#
_cell.length_a   1.000
_cell.length_b   1.000
_cell.length_c   1.000
_cell.angle_alpha   90.00
_cell.angle_beta   90.00
_cell.angle_gamma   90.00
#
_symmetry.space_group_name_H-M   'P 1'
#
loop_
_entity.id
_entity.type
_entity.pdbx_description
1 polymer ?
#
loop_
_entity_poly.entity_id
_entity_poly.type
_entity_poly.pdbx_seq_one_letter_code
_entity_poly.pdbx_strand_id
1 'polypeptide(L)'
;MMLWFMTGAFMAVVGALLFIIRASEYVKALNDFSIWWLALTPPGCWFFLFCLRHWQWSNQMDEHLFLKKEGEYAQKQWESWAERYLVITASCVYLPDKITVATLCDELPLQYGLVKKIDYLSDSGHKVEASLRVLLREITDKFCQLPAALPVNVTLITDLPDSEIRSAFVSAWEALFPQRVVPDDIEVTPDFSMGWVDERLKQPVLTVDLMLVIQLNGGNAYSDGLAALLLTSDDVAQKYNLPHSARLLRPMSLDINKFNDEFTLFLETQTAACRTARVLGDCYHWEKIAAPLMTIGNQYGAGWE
;
A
#
# COMPACT_ATOMS: atom_id res chain seq x y z
N MET A 1 8.38 -14.27 -42.55
CA MET A 1 8.37 -15.74 -42.75
C MET A 1 8.05 -16.13 -44.19
N MET A 2 6.91 -15.74 -44.77
CA MET A 2 6.50 -16.15 -46.13
C MET A 2 7.53 -15.81 -47.23
N LEU A 3 8.16 -14.63 -47.18
CA LEU A 3 9.20 -14.23 -48.14
C LEU A 3 10.47 -15.11 -48.07
N TRP A 4 10.83 -15.60 -46.87
CA TRP A 4 11.98 -16.48 -46.69
C TRP A 4 11.71 -17.88 -47.26
N PHE A 5 10.51 -18.42 -47.03
CA PHE A 5 10.11 -19.69 -47.66
C PHE A 5 10.12 -19.61 -49.19
N MET A 6 9.68 -18.48 -49.76
CA MET A 6 9.74 -18.23 -51.21
C MET A 6 11.18 -18.16 -51.74
N THR A 7 12.11 -17.50 -51.01
CA THR A 7 13.53 -17.49 -51.42
C THR A 7 14.19 -18.85 -51.26
N GLY A 8 13.77 -19.67 -50.29
CA GLY A 8 14.23 -21.05 -50.15
C GLY A 8 13.81 -21.93 -51.33
N ALA A 9 12.55 -21.83 -51.74
CA ALA A 9 12.04 -22.51 -52.93
C ALA A 9 12.81 -22.09 -54.20
N PHE A 10 13.09 -20.79 -54.35
CA PHE A 10 13.90 -20.28 -55.46
C PHE A 10 15.34 -20.81 -55.44
N MET A 11 16.00 -20.83 -54.28
CA MET A 11 17.37 -21.36 -54.15
C MET A 11 17.46 -22.86 -54.43
N ALA A 12 16.40 -23.62 -54.12
CA ALA A 12 16.30 -25.03 -54.51
C ALA A 12 16.18 -25.21 -56.04
N VAL A 13 15.40 -24.36 -56.72
CA VAL A 13 15.31 -24.35 -58.19
C VAL A 13 16.65 -23.99 -58.81
N VAL A 14 17.36 -22.98 -58.28
CA VAL A 14 18.71 -22.60 -58.73
C VAL A 14 19.69 -23.76 -58.55
N GLY A 15 19.67 -24.44 -57.40
CA GLY A 15 20.48 -25.65 -57.16
C GLY A 15 20.20 -26.76 -58.18
N ALA A 16 18.93 -27.01 -58.50
CA ALA A 16 18.52 -27.99 -59.51
C ALA A 16 18.98 -27.61 -60.93
N LEU A 17 18.88 -26.33 -61.30
CA LEU A 17 19.37 -25.84 -62.60
C LEU A 17 20.89 -25.97 -62.71
N LEU A 18 21.63 -25.63 -61.65
CA LEU A 18 23.09 -25.80 -61.61
C LEU A 18 23.50 -27.28 -61.72
N PHE A 19 22.73 -28.18 -61.11
CA PHE A 19 22.92 -29.63 -61.27
C PHE A 19 22.74 -30.06 -62.73
N ILE A 20 21.66 -29.65 -63.40
CA ILE A 20 21.36 -30.01 -64.80
C ILE A 20 22.43 -29.46 -65.75
N ILE A 21 22.84 -28.19 -65.57
CA ILE A 21 23.87 -27.54 -66.40
C ILE A 21 25.22 -28.26 -66.26
N ARG A 22 25.57 -28.67 -65.04
CA ARG A 22 26.82 -29.39 -64.77
C ARG A 22 26.80 -30.83 -65.28
N ALA A 23 25.67 -31.53 -65.11
CA ALA A 23 25.49 -32.92 -65.55
C ALA A 23 25.43 -33.07 -67.08
N SER A 24 25.07 -32.00 -67.79
CA SER A 24 25.01 -31.96 -69.26
C SER A 24 26.33 -31.54 -69.93
N GLU A 25 27.39 -31.25 -69.14
CA GLU A 25 28.76 -30.93 -69.60
C GLU A 25 28.90 -29.75 -70.60
N TYR A 26 27.85 -28.95 -70.81
CA TYR A 26 27.86 -27.84 -71.77
C TYR A 26 28.88 -26.73 -71.46
N VAL A 27 29.20 -26.51 -70.19
CA VAL A 27 30.07 -25.41 -69.73
C VAL A 27 31.37 -25.97 -69.14
N LYS A 28 32.45 -25.96 -69.94
CA LYS A 28 33.77 -26.47 -69.53
C LYS A 28 34.35 -25.78 -68.29
N ALA A 29 34.02 -24.51 -68.05
CA ALA A 29 34.51 -23.74 -66.90
C ALA A 29 33.97 -24.22 -65.52
N LEU A 30 32.88 -24.98 -65.50
CA LEU A 30 32.30 -25.53 -64.27
C LEU A 30 32.77 -26.97 -63.99
N ASN A 31 33.60 -27.54 -64.89
CA ASN A 31 33.99 -28.95 -64.82
C ASN A 31 35.01 -29.24 -63.70
N ASP A 32 35.72 -28.20 -63.25
CA ASP A 32 36.72 -28.29 -62.17
C ASP A 32 36.09 -28.43 -60.77
N PHE A 33 34.78 -28.18 -60.64
CA PHE A 33 34.05 -28.30 -59.38
C PHE A 33 33.19 -29.57 -59.31
N SER A 34 33.10 -30.14 -58.11
CA SER A 34 32.21 -31.27 -57.81
C SER A 34 30.75 -30.87 -57.99
N ILE A 35 29.99 -31.74 -58.68
CA ILE A 35 28.57 -31.56 -59.01
C ILE A 35 27.74 -31.33 -57.74
N TRP A 36 28.04 -32.07 -56.67
CA TRP A 36 27.35 -31.99 -55.39
C TRP A 36 27.61 -30.67 -54.68
N TRP A 37 28.86 -30.19 -54.67
CA TRP A 37 29.21 -28.91 -54.07
C TRP A 37 28.52 -27.75 -54.80
N LEU A 38 28.49 -27.78 -56.14
CA LEU A 38 27.87 -26.71 -56.92
C LEU A 38 26.35 -26.64 -56.72
N ALA A 39 25.67 -27.80 -56.66
CA ALA A 39 24.22 -27.87 -56.51
C ALA A 39 23.73 -27.62 -55.07
N LEU A 40 24.49 -28.05 -54.05
CA LEU A 40 24.09 -27.93 -52.65
C LEU A 40 24.46 -26.59 -52.00
N THR A 41 25.42 -25.84 -52.56
CA THR A 41 25.87 -24.57 -51.97
C THR A 41 24.74 -23.53 -51.87
N PRO A 42 23.94 -23.24 -52.92
CA PRO A 42 22.84 -22.27 -52.82
C PRO A 42 21.77 -22.62 -51.76
N PRO A 43 21.18 -23.83 -51.74
CA PRO A 43 20.19 -24.18 -50.71
C PRO A 43 20.82 -24.29 -49.32
N GLY A 44 22.08 -24.75 -49.20
CA GLY A 44 22.80 -24.83 -47.93
C GLY A 44 23.08 -23.45 -47.31
N CYS A 45 23.53 -22.49 -48.13
CA CYS A 45 23.75 -21.11 -47.69
C CYS A 45 22.44 -20.44 -47.24
N TRP A 46 21.36 -20.62 -48.01
CA TRP A 46 20.05 -20.13 -47.61
C TRP A 46 19.57 -20.74 -46.29
N PHE A 47 19.72 -22.05 -46.13
CA PHE A 47 19.32 -22.75 -44.90
C PHE A 47 20.08 -22.21 -43.68
N PHE A 48 21.40 -22.01 -43.81
CA PHE A 48 22.20 -21.42 -42.74
C PHE A 48 21.74 -20.01 -42.36
N LEU A 49 21.51 -19.14 -43.34
CA LEU A 49 20.99 -17.78 -43.10
C LEU A 49 19.60 -17.78 -42.48
N PHE A 50 18.74 -18.72 -42.90
CA PHE A 50 17.42 -18.90 -42.32
C PHE A 50 17.51 -19.33 -40.84
N CYS A 51 18.37 -20.30 -40.52
CA CYS A 51 18.63 -20.72 -39.14
C CYS A 51 19.17 -19.57 -38.29
N LEU A 52 20.14 -18.79 -38.81
CA LEU A 52 20.69 -17.64 -38.12
C LEU A 52 19.62 -16.57 -37.84
N ARG A 53 18.79 -16.27 -38.85
CA ARG A 53 17.69 -15.29 -38.71
C ARG A 53 16.62 -15.76 -37.73
N HIS A 54 16.30 -17.05 -37.75
CA HIS A 54 15.39 -17.67 -36.79
C HIS A 54 15.94 -17.61 -35.37
N TRP A 55 17.22 -17.94 -35.18
CA TRP A 55 17.88 -17.83 -33.88
C TRP A 55 17.87 -16.40 -33.34
N GLN A 56 18.23 -15.41 -34.17
CA GLN A 56 18.15 -13.99 -33.79
C GLN A 56 16.72 -13.57 -33.41
N TRP A 57 15.72 -14.00 -34.18
CA TRP A 57 14.33 -13.69 -33.89
C TRP A 57 13.83 -14.36 -32.61
N SER A 58 14.21 -15.62 -32.39
CA SER A 58 13.89 -16.35 -31.16
C SER A 58 14.46 -15.62 -29.96
N ASN A 59 15.74 -15.23 -30.00
CA ASN A 59 16.36 -14.48 -28.90
C ASN A 59 15.64 -13.15 -28.63
N GLN A 60 15.27 -12.40 -29.68
CA GLN A 60 14.50 -11.15 -29.51
C GLN A 60 13.12 -11.41 -28.91
N MET A 61 12.45 -12.48 -29.33
CA MET A 61 11.14 -12.86 -28.79
C MET A 61 11.25 -13.30 -27.32
N ASP A 62 12.28 -14.07 -26.98
CA ASP A 62 12.56 -14.52 -25.62
C ASP A 62 12.88 -13.33 -24.70
N GLU A 63 13.64 -12.34 -25.19
CA GLU A 63 13.92 -11.08 -24.48
C GLU A 63 12.63 -10.29 -24.22
N HIS A 64 11.79 -10.09 -25.24
CA HIS A 64 10.51 -9.41 -25.06
C HIS A 64 9.58 -10.14 -24.08
N LEU A 65 9.54 -11.47 -24.15
CA LEU A 65 8.73 -12.28 -23.24
C LEU A 65 9.26 -12.19 -21.80
N PHE A 66 10.59 -12.20 -21.63
CA PHE A 66 11.24 -12.02 -20.34
C PHE A 66 10.90 -10.65 -19.74
N LEU A 67 11.09 -9.57 -20.49
CA LEU A 67 10.79 -8.21 -20.04
C LEU A 67 9.31 -8.03 -19.68
N LYS A 68 8.41 -8.63 -20.47
CA LYS A 68 6.97 -8.61 -20.15
C LYS A 68 6.68 -9.31 -18.82
N LYS A 69 7.24 -10.50 -18.61
CA LYS A 69 7.06 -11.25 -17.34
C LYS A 69 7.66 -10.52 -16.15
N GLU A 70 8.83 -9.89 -16.34
CA GLU A 70 9.49 -9.10 -15.30
C GLU A 70 8.66 -7.86 -14.95
N GLY A 71 8.07 -7.18 -15.94
CA GLY A 71 7.13 -6.08 -15.72
C GLY A 71 5.87 -6.51 -14.97
N GLU A 72 5.25 -7.61 -15.37
CA GLU A 72 4.09 -8.17 -14.66
C GLU A 72 4.43 -8.61 -13.22
N TYR A 73 5.62 -9.16 -13.01
CA TYR A 73 6.10 -9.53 -11.68
C TYR A 73 6.34 -8.29 -10.82
N ALA A 74 7.03 -7.28 -11.35
CA ALA A 74 7.28 -6.02 -10.66
C ALA A 74 5.95 -5.35 -10.26
N GLN A 75 4.97 -5.30 -11.17
CA GLN A 75 3.65 -4.76 -10.89
C GLN A 75 2.97 -5.48 -9.71
N LYS A 76 2.99 -6.82 -9.70
CA LYS A 76 2.45 -7.60 -8.57
C LYS A 76 3.16 -7.34 -7.25
N GLN A 77 4.47 -7.15 -7.28
CA GLN A 77 5.23 -6.80 -6.07
C GLN A 77 4.88 -5.39 -5.58
N TRP A 78 4.71 -4.43 -6.49
CA TRP A 78 4.25 -3.09 -6.16
C TRP A 78 2.84 -3.08 -5.57
N GLU A 79 1.91 -3.83 -6.17
CA GLU A 79 0.56 -3.99 -5.65
C GLU A 79 0.57 -4.65 -4.26
N SER A 80 1.28 -5.77 -4.08
CA SER A 80 1.39 -6.43 -2.78
C SER A 80 2.05 -5.54 -1.72
N TRP A 81 3.02 -4.73 -2.11
CA TRP A 81 3.62 -3.75 -1.23
C TRP A 81 2.60 -2.66 -0.88
N ALA A 82 1.92 -2.07 -1.86
CA ALA A 82 0.96 -0.97 -1.68
C ALA A 82 -0.31 -1.41 -0.91
N GLU A 83 -0.72 -2.66 -1.05
CA GLU A 83 -1.89 -3.23 -0.37
C GLU A 83 -1.67 -3.48 1.12
N ARG A 84 -0.45 -3.34 1.65
CA ARG A 84 -0.21 -3.45 3.09
C ARG A 84 -1.05 -2.44 3.87
N TYR A 85 -1.58 -2.88 5.01
CA TYR A 85 -2.50 -2.09 5.83
C TYR A 85 -2.28 -2.30 7.32
N LEU A 86 -2.66 -1.28 8.08
CA LEU A 86 -2.87 -1.38 9.51
C LEU A 86 -4.32 -1.77 9.79
N VAL A 87 -4.48 -2.53 10.85
CA VAL A 87 -5.74 -3.06 11.32
C VAL A 87 -6.17 -2.31 12.55
N ILE A 88 -7.35 -1.68 12.49
CA ILE A 88 -7.97 -1.02 13.64
C ILE A 88 -8.79 -2.08 14.38
N THR A 89 -8.29 -2.50 15.53
CA THR A 89 -8.90 -3.55 16.36
C THR A 89 -9.94 -2.97 17.30
N ALA A 90 -9.67 -1.78 17.84
CA ALA A 90 -10.58 -1.02 18.68
C ALA A 90 -10.33 0.47 18.50
N SER A 91 -11.38 1.27 18.65
CA SER A 91 -11.27 2.72 18.73
C SER A 91 -12.42 3.30 19.54
N CYS A 92 -12.18 4.45 20.16
CA CYS A 92 -13.21 5.25 20.78
C CYS A 92 -12.86 6.74 20.69
N VAL A 93 -13.88 7.59 20.73
CA VAL A 93 -13.75 9.04 20.69
C VAL A 93 -14.74 9.62 21.69
N TYR A 94 -14.26 10.58 22.48
CA TYR A 94 -15.06 11.37 23.41
C TYR A 94 -14.80 12.85 23.15
N LEU A 95 -15.86 13.53 22.78
CA LEU A 95 -15.88 14.97 22.54
C LEU A 95 -16.81 15.65 23.56
N PRO A 96 -16.82 16.98 23.64
CA PRO A 96 -17.73 17.71 24.51
C PRO A 96 -19.20 17.42 24.18
N ASP A 97 -20.11 17.75 25.10
CA ASP A 97 -21.55 17.50 24.95
C ASP A 97 -21.92 16.00 24.77
N LYS A 98 -21.06 15.10 25.28
CA LYS A 98 -21.22 13.63 25.22
C LYS A 98 -21.24 13.05 23.80
N ILE A 99 -20.63 13.75 22.86
CA ILE A 99 -20.49 13.27 21.49
C ILE A 99 -19.48 12.11 21.48
N THR A 100 -19.91 10.96 20.97
CA THR A 100 -19.11 9.75 20.77
C THR A 100 -19.26 9.24 19.35
N VAL A 101 -18.53 8.19 18.97
CA VAL A 101 -18.65 7.54 17.64
C VAL A 101 -20.09 7.15 17.32
N ALA A 102 -20.87 6.70 18.31
CA ALA A 102 -22.24 6.28 18.10
C ALA A 102 -23.20 7.45 17.78
N THR A 103 -22.91 8.65 18.29
CA THR A 103 -23.77 9.84 18.11
C THR A 103 -23.30 10.73 16.96
N LEU A 104 -22.16 10.41 16.34
CA LEU A 104 -21.60 11.17 15.22
C LEU A 104 -22.45 11.09 13.94
N CYS A 105 -23.34 10.09 13.85
CA CYS A 105 -24.29 9.95 12.75
C CYS A 105 -25.60 10.74 12.95
N ASP A 106 -25.82 11.29 14.14
CA ASP A 106 -27.02 12.07 14.47
C ASP A 106 -26.83 13.57 14.18
N GLU A 107 -27.90 14.36 14.25
CA GLU A 107 -27.79 15.83 14.16
C GLU A 107 -26.93 16.38 15.30
N LEU A 108 -25.73 16.84 14.95
CA LEU A 108 -24.78 17.39 15.91
C LEU A 108 -25.16 18.83 16.30
N PRO A 109 -24.95 19.22 17.57
CA PRO A 109 -25.21 20.58 18.01
C PRO A 109 -24.28 21.58 17.31
N LEU A 110 -24.84 22.65 16.74
CA LEU A 110 -24.08 23.76 16.17
C LEU A 110 -23.40 24.56 17.29
N GLN A 111 -22.06 24.59 17.29
CA GLN A 111 -21.28 25.21 18.36
C GLN A 111 -20.73 26.61 18.04
N TYR A 112 -20.95 27.13 16.82
CA TYR A 112 -20.60 28.50 16.40
C TYR A 112 -19.19 28.99 16.81
N GLY A 113 -18.20 28.10 16.86
CA GLY A 113 -16.82 28.42 17.25
C GLY A 113 -16.58 28.59 18.75
N LEU A 114 -17.54 28.18 19.60
CA LEU A 114 -17.36 28.17 21.05
C LEU A 114 -16.44 27.03 21.47
N VAL A 115 -15.47 27.36 22.34
CA VAL A 115 -14.62 26.35 22.97
C VAL A 115 -15.40 25.63 24.06
N LYS A 116 -15.45 24.30 23.97
CA LYS A 116 -16.17 23.42 24.88
C LYS A 116 -15.21 22.49 25.61
N LYS A 117 -15.53 22.19 26.86
CA LYS A 117 -14.74 21.33 27.74
C LYS A 117 -15.50 20.05 28.04
N ILE A 118 -14.76 18.97 28.26
CA ILE A 118 -15.35 17.70 28.69
C ILE A 118 -15.57 17.79 30.21
N ASP A 119 -16.84 17.88 30.59
CA ASP A 119 -17.28 18.04 31.98
C ASP A 119 -17.94 16.78 32.56
N TYR A 120 -18.25 15.79 31.72
CA TYR A 120 -19.02 14.60 32.11
C TYR A 120 -18.17 13.40 32.57
N LEU A 121 -16.83 13.48 32.50
CA LEU A 121 -15.95 12.34 32.81
C LEU A 121 -15.48 12.30 34.28
N SER A 122 -15.34 13.45 34.95
CA SER A 122 -15.07 13.50 36.40
C SER A 122 -15.12 14.93 36.96
N ASP A 123 -15.71 15.08 38.15
CA ASP A 123 -15.61 16.28 39.01
C ASP A 123 -14.36 16.26 39.92
N SER A 124 -13.58 15.16 39.92
CA SER A 124 -12.39 15.05 40.76
C SER A 124 -11.19 15.82 40.20
N GLY A 125 -10.28 16.26 41.08
CA GLY A 125 -9.05 16.98 40.73
C GLY A 125 -8.06 16.20 39.84
N HIS A 126 -8.35 14.95 39.48
CA HIS A 126 -7.51 14.07 38.65
C HIS A 126 -8.17 13.77 37.29
N LYS A 127 -8.53 14.82 36.55
CA LYS A 127 -9.23 14.70 35.26
C LYS A 127 -8.46 13.88 34.22
N VAL A 128 -7.14 14.00 34.19
CA VAL A 128 -6.27 13.30 33.22
C VAL A 128 -6.31 11.79 33.45
N GLU A 129 -6.10 11.33 34.69
CA GLU A 129 -6.15 9.91 35.03
C GLU A 129 -7.54 9.32 34.80
N ALA A 130 -8.61 10.04 35.16
CA ALA A 130 -9.97 9.61 34.90
C ALA A 130 -10.23 9.43 33.39
N SER A 131 -9.74 10.36 32.57
CA SER A 131 -9.85 10.31 31.10
C SER A 131 -9.11 9.11 30.53
N LEU A 132 -7.88 8.86 30.97
CA LEU A 132 -7.09 7.69 30.58
C LEU A 132 -7.80 6.38 30.95
N ARG A 133 -8.35 6.27 32.16
CA ARG A 133 -9.08 5.08 32.58
C ARG A 133 -10.33 4.83 31.73
N VAL A 134 -11.04 5.89 31.34
CA VAL A 134 -12.19 5.77 30.43
C VAL A 134 -11.73 5.25 29.07
N LEU A 135 -10.72 5.87 28.46
CA LEU A 135 -10.18 5.45 27.15
C LEU A 135 -9.71 4.00 27.15
N LEU A 136 -8.91 3.61 28.15
CA LEU A 136 -8.37 2.25 28.28
C LEU A 136 -9.48 1.21 28.55
N ARG A 137 -10.50 1.58 29.32
CA ARG A 137 -11.64 0.70 29.59
C ARG A 137 -12.44 0.38 28.33
N GLU A 138 -12.68 1.36 27.45
CA GLU A 138 -13.42 1.13 26.20
C GLU A 138 -12.72 0.13 25.26
N ILE A 139 -11.39 0.13 25.25
CA ILE A 139 -10.61 -0.79 24.41
C ILE A 139 -10.27 -2.11 25.09
N THR A 140 -10.59 -2.27 26.39
CA THR A 140 -10.15 -3.41 27.23
C THR A 140 -10.59 -4.74 26.65
N ASP A 141 -11.84 -4.88 26.20
CA ASP A 141 -12.37 -6.16 25.70
C ASP A 141 -11.58 -6.66 24.48
N LYS A 142 -11.23 -5.74 23.57
CA LYS A 142 -10.45 -6.05 22.38
C LYS A 142 -8.97 -6.22 22.69
N PHE A 143 -8.44 -5.42 23.61
CA PHE A 143 -7.06 -5.55 24.06
C PHE A 143 -6.80 -6.89 24.76
N CYS A 144 -7.74 -7.37 25.58
CA CYS A 144 -7.65 -8.66 26.25
C CYS A 144 -7.71 -9.86 25.29
N GLN A 145 -8.26 -9.69 24.08
CA GLN A 145 -8.25 -10.73 23.04
C GLN A 145 -6.87 -10.88 22.37
N LEU A 146 -6.00 -9.87 22.49
CA LEU A 146 -4.67 -9.92 21.91
C LEU A 146 -3.77 -10.88 22.72
N PRO A 147 -2.89 -11.65 22.07
CA PRO A 147 -1.93 -12.49 22.77
C PRO A 147 -1.11 -11.75 23.84
N ALA A 148 -0.90 -12.39 24.99
CA ALA A 148 -0.11 -11.84 26.10
C ALA A 148 1.34 -11.51 25.73
N ALA A 149 1.91 -12.27 24.79
CA ALA A 149 3.29 -12.16 24.36
C ALA A 149 3.56 -11.03 23.34
N LEU A 150 2.52 -10.37 22.81
CA LEU A 150 2.72 -9.27 21.88
C LEU A 150 3.19 -8.03 22.64
N PRO A 151 4.33 -7.42 22.25
CA PRO A 151 4.74 -6.14 22.79
C PRO A 151 3.75 -5.05 22.35
N VAL A 152 3.51 -4.11 23.26
CA VAL A 152 2.61 -2.97 23.04
C VAL A 152 3.45 -1.70 23.04
N ASN A 153 3.42 -0.97 21.94
CA ASN A 153 4.00 0.37 21.85
C ASN A 153 2.90 1.37 22.20
N VAL A 154 3.20 2.36 23.03
CA VAL A 154 2.21 3.36 23.44
C VAL A 154 2.64 4.74 22.98
N THR A 155 1.77 5.43 22.25
CA THR A 155 1.97 6.83 21.87
C THR A 155 0.87 7.68 22.50
N LEU A 156 1.29 8.59 23.37
CA LEU A 156 0.42 9.57 24.04
C LEU A 156 0.55 10.90 23.29
N ILE A 157 -0.50 11.28 22.58
CA ILE A 157 -0.59 12.51 21.80
C ILE A 157 -1.27 13.57 22.67
N THR A 158 -0.50 14.47 23.28
CA THR A 158 -1.01 15.40 24.29
C THR A 158 -0.17 16.67 24.41
N ASP A 159 -0.81 17.75 24.84
CA ASP A 159 -0.18 19.02 25.20
C ASP A 159 0.12 19.13 26.72
N LEU A 160 -0.02 18.03 27.46
CA LEU A 160 0.31 17.93 28.87
C LEU A 160 1.81 17.62 29.12
N PRO A 161 2.36 17.98 30.29
CA PRO A 161 3.72 17.62 30.66
C PRO A 161 3.93 16.09 30.73
N ASP A 162 5.05 15.60 30.16
CA ASP A 162 5.38 14.16 30.08
C ASP A 162 5.33 13.44 31.44
N SER A 163 5.86 14.05 32.51
CA SER A 163 5.90 13.43 33.84
C SER A 163 4.51 13.19 34.45
N GLU A 164 3.56 14.10 34.20
CA GLU A 164 2.19 13.98 34.70
C GLU A 164 1.41 12.92 33.92
N ILE A 165 1.47 12.96 32.59
CA ILE A 165 0.69 12.02 31.78
C ILE A 165 1.23 10.60 31.87
N ARG A 166 2.54 10.41 31.93
CA ARG A 166 3.16 9.08 32.04
C ARG A 166 2.82 8.41 33.36
N SER A 167 2.89 9.14 34.48
CA SER A 167 2.52 8.59 35.79
C SER A 167 1.02 8.27 35.87
N ALA A 168 0.16 9.13 35.32
CA ALA A 168 -1.27 8.87 35.23
C ALA A 168 -1.58 7.65 34.34
N PHE A 169 -0.86 7.48 33.24
CA PHE A 169 -1.00 6.31 32.36
C PHE A 169 -0.61 5.02 33.07
N VAL A 170 0.55 4.98 33.74
CA VAL A 170 1.01 3.80 34.48
C VAL A 170 0.00 3.41 35.55
N SER A 171 -0.49 4.37 36.34
CA SER A 171 -1.53 4.14 37.36
C SER A 171 -2.82 3.55 36.73
N ALA A 172 -3.29 4.12 35.62
CA ALA A 172 -4.48 3.63 34.92
C ALA A 172 -4.26 2.23 34.32
N TRP A 173 -3.07 1.96 33.79
CA TRP A 173 -2.70 0.68 33.19
C TRP A 173 -2.65 -0.44 34.24
N GLU A 174 -1.95 -0.24 35.35
CA GLU A 174 -1.84 -1.23 36.43
C GLU A 174 -3.21 -1.57 37.03
N ALA A 175 -4.09 -0.56 37.14
CA ALA A 175 -5.44 -0.75 37.65
C ALA A 175 -6.33 -1.60 36.71
N LEU A 176 -6.19 -1.44 35.39
CA LEU A 176 -7.05 -2.11 34.40
C LEU A 176 -6.46 -3.42 33.88
N PHE A 177 -5.14 -3.52 33.80
CA PHE A 177 -4.42 -4.65 33.22
C PHE A 177 -3.37 -5.23 34.19
N PRO A 178 -3.75 -5.67 35.41
CA PRO A 178 -2.80 -6.13 36.42
C PRO A 178 -2.01 -7.38 36.00
N GLN A 179 -2.45 -8.08 34.96
CA GLN A 179 -1.79 -9.28 34.41
C GLN A 179 -0.80 -8.96 33.29
N ARG A 180 -0.75 -7.71 32.81
CA ARG A 180 0.14 -7.26 31.75
C ARG A 180 1.28 -6.46 32.35
N VAL A 181 2.48 -6.67 31.82
CA VAL A 181 3.61 -5.79 32.11
C VAL A 181 3.28 -4.41 31.53
N VAL A 182 3.63 -3.37 32.28
CA VAL A 182 3.54 -1.98 31.80
C VAL A 182 4.44 -1.85 30.57
N PRO A 183 3.95 -1.26 29.46
CA PRO A 183 4.78 -1.02 28.28
C PRO A 183 6.05 -0.23 28.60
N ASP A 184 7.21 -0.74 28.17
CA ASP A 184 8.50 -0.07 28.37
C ASP A 184 8.65 1.16 27.45
N ASP A 185 8.07 1.09 26.24
CA ASP A 185 8.16 2.13 25.21
C ASP A 185 6.87 2.97 25.16
N ILE A 186 6.84 4.01 26.00
CA ILE A 186 5.78 5.02 26.02
C ILE A 186 6.35 6.33 25.47
N GLU A 187 5.95 6.67 24.25
CA GLU A 187 6.26 7.94 23.60
C GLU A 187 5.21 8.98 23.98
N VAL A 188 5.64 10.19 24.32
CA VAL A 188 4.75 11.33 24.58
C VAL A 188 5.11 12.45 23.62
N THR A 189 4.15 12.87 22.81
CA THR A 189 4.36 13.86 21.75
C THR A 189 3.17 14.82 21.65
N PRO A 190 3.38 16.12 21.39
CA PRO A 190 2.29 17.05 21.15
C PRO A 190 1.70 16.93 19.75
N ASP A 191 2.46 16.40 18.80
CA ASP A 191 2.09 16.27 17.39
C ASP A 191 2.37 14.85 16.85
N PHE A 192 1.55 14.42 15.90
CA PHE A 192 1.64 13.08 15.33
C PHE A 192 1.44 13.12 13.81
N SER A 193 2.43 12.62 13.06
CA SER A 193 2.38 12.59 11.60
C SER A 193 1.76 11.31 11.06
N MET A 194 0.88 11.43 10.06
CA MET A 194 0.35 10.27 9.33
C MET A 194 1.42 9.51 8.54
N GLY A 195 2.59 10.11 8.29
CA GLY A 195 3.75 9.42 7.72
C GLY A 195 4.23 8.22 8.57
N TRP A 196 3.89 8.21 9.87
CA TRP A 196 4.15 7.07 10.74
C TRP A 196 3.54 5.76 10.21
N VAL A 197 2.37 5.81 9.57
CA VAL A 197 1.70 4.60 9.05
C VAL A 197 2.57 3.92 7.99
N ASP A 198 3.17 4.70 7.09
CA ASP A 198 4.07 4.15 6.07
C ASP A 198 5.31 3.53 6.70
N GLU A 199 5.95 4.22 7.64
CA GLU A 199 7.12 3.72 8.36
C GLU A 199 6.80 2.44 9.15
N ARG A 200 5.66 2.42 9.84
CA ARG A 200 5.19 1.25 10.59
C ARG A 200 4.96 0.04 9.68
N LEU A 201 4.42 0.26 8.48
CA LEU A 201 4.17 -0.80 7.49
C LEU A 201 5.44 -1.26 6.75
N LYS A 202 6.56 -0.53 6.83
CA LYS A 202 7.86 -1.01 6.33
C LYS A 202 8.51 -2.02 7.28
N GLN A 203 8.18 -1.96 8.56
CA GLN A 203 8.80 -2.80 9.58
C GLN A 203 8.04 -4.13 9.77
N PRO A 204 8.70 -5.30 9.65
CA PRO A 204 8.07 -6.61 9.83
C PRO A 204 7.97 -6.99 11.33
N VAL A 205 7.60 -6.05 12.19
CA VAL A 205 7.56 -6.26 13.64
C VAL A 205 6.14 -6.64 14.08
N LEU A 206 6.06 -7.72 14.87
CA LEU A 206 4.82 -8.21 15.45
C LEU A 206 4.50 -7.47 16.76
N THR A 207 4.11 -6.22 16.66
CA THR A 207 3.71 -5.37 17.78
C THR A 207 2.28 -4.88 17.63
N VAL A 208 1.74 -4.41 18.74
CA VAL A 208 0.47 -3.70 18.82
C VAL A 208 0.78 -2.25 19.17
N ASP A 209 0.16 -1.31 18.46
CA ASP A 209 0.35 0.11 18.69
C ASP A 209 -0.93 0.67 19.33
N LEU A 210 -0.79 1.23 20.53
CA LEU A 210 -1.85 1.91 21.27
C LEU A 210 -1.61 3.42 21.20
N MET A 211 -2.50 4.12 20.51
CA MET A 211 -2.46 5.58 20.43
C MET A 211 -3.57 6.18 21.29
N LEU A 212 -3.20 7.12 22.15
CA LEU A 212 -4.14 7.86 22.98
C LEU A 212 -3.98 9.35 22.70
N VAL A 213 -5.06 10.00 22.26
CA VAL A 213 -5.13 11.45 22.05
C VAL A 213 -5.77 12.07 23.28
N ILE A 214 -5.07 13.01 23.91
CA ILE A 214 -5.49 13.66 25.15
C ILE A 214 -5.27 15.17 25.01
N GLN A 215 -6.33 15.87 24.62
CA GLN A 215 -6.34 17.31 24.45
C GLN A 215 -7.27 17.92 25.50
N LEU A 216 -6.72 18.22 26.68
CA LEU A 216 -7.48 18.77 27.82
C LEU A 216 -6.96 20.13 28.30
N ASN A 217 -5.77 20.55 27.84
CA ASN A 217 -5.07 21.73 28.37
C ASN A 217 -5.15 22.96 27.44
N GLY A 218 -6.05 22.95 26.46
CA GLY A 218 -6.16 23.98 25.44
C GLY A 218 -6.72 25.34 25.88
N GLY A 219 -7.15 25.47 27.15
CA GLY A 219 -7.77 26.71 27.64
C GLY A 219 -8.90 27.19 26.72
N ASN A 220 -8.75 28.40 26.15
CA ASN A 220 -9.68 28.98 25.18
C ASN A 220 -9.19 28.89 23.72
N ALA A 221 -8.10 28.17 23.45
CA ALA A 221 -7.56 28.00 22.10
C ALA A 221 -8.30 26.91 21.32
N TYR A 222 -8.71 25.83 21.99
CA TYR A 222 -9.40 24.70 21.36
C TYR A 222 -10.30 23.95 22.36
N SER A 223 -11.28 23.22 21.82
CA SER A 223 -12.21 22.35 22.57
C SER A 223 -11.57 21.03 22.97
N ASP A 224 -11.90 20.54 24.16
CA ASP A 224 -11.32 19.29 24.65
C ASP A 224 -11.66 18.11 23.73
N GLY A 225 -10.73 17.16 23.62
CA GLY A 225 -10.90 15.97 22.79
C GLY A 225 -10.11 14.80 23.33
N LEU A 226 -10.74 13.64 23.34
CA LEU A 226 -10.13 12.39 23.79
C LEU A 226 -10.40 11.30 22.75
N ALA A 227 -9.38 10.51 22.43
CA ALA A 227 -9.52 9.35 21.55
C ALA A 227 -8.56 8.24 21.94
N ALA A 228 -8.95 7.00 21.65
CA ALA A 228 -8.06 5.85 21.70
C ALA A 228 -8.15 5.08 20.38
N LEU A 229 -7.00 4.62 19.88
CA LEU A 229 -6.91 3.71 18.76
C LEU A 229 -5.97 2.56 19.10
N LEU A 230 -6.44 1.35 18.82
CA LEU A 230 -5.67 0.12 18.95
C LEU A 230 -5.40 -0.46 17.57
N LEU A 231 -4.14 -0.43 17.17
CA LEU A 231 -3.66 -0.72 15.82
C LEU A 231 -2.71 -1.92 15.83
N THR A 232 -2.68 -2.66 14.74
CA THR A 232 -1.65 -3.67 14.49
C THR A 232 -1.45 -3.87 13.00
N SER A 233 -0.33 -4.45 12.57
CA SER A 233 -0.14 -4.73 11.14
C SER A 233 -1.00 -5.88 10.64
N ASP A 234 -1.22 -5.90 9.33
CA ASP A 234 -1.78 -7.04 8.59
C ASP A 234 -1.11 -8.38 8.95
N ASP A 235 0.21 -8.41 9.08
CA ASP A 235 0.96 -9.62 9.48
C ASP A 235 0.49 -10.20 10.83
N VAL A 236 0.31 -9.34 11.84
CA VAL A 236 -0.14 -9.74 13.18
C VAL A 236 -1.59 -10.19 13.13
N ALA A 237 -2.44 -9.41 12.45
CA ALA A 237 -3.86 -9.72 12.31
C ALA A 237 -4.08 -11.07 11.62
N GLN A 238 -3.31 -11.38 10.58
CA GLN A 238 -3.37 -12.68 9.90
C GLN A 238 -2.81 -13.81 10.78
N LYS A 239 -1.64 -13.60 11.41
CA LYS A 239 -0.99 -14.62 12.24
C LYS A 239 -1.86 -15.08 13.41
N TYR A 240 -2.58 -14.15 14.04
CA TYR A 240 -3.43 -14.43 15.21
C TYR A 240 -4.92 -14.43 14.90
N ASN A 241 -5.31 -14.35 13.62
CA ASN A 241 -6.69 -14.30 13.16
C ASN A 241 -7.54 -13.26 13.91
N LEU A 242 -7.02 -12.04 14.05
CA LEU A 242 -7.64 -10.99 14.84
C LEU A 242 -8.87 -10.41 14.13
N PRO A 243 -10.02 -10.31 14.81
CA PRO A 243 -11.19 -9.64 14.26
C PRO A 243 -10.90 -8.14 14.14
N HIS A 244 -11.31 -7.54 13.03
CA HIS A 244 -11.08 -6.13 12.79
C HIS A 244 -12.26 -5.44 12.13
N SER A 245 -12.53 -4.21 12.57
CA SER A 245 -13.65 -3.41 12.10
C SER A 245 -13.28 -2.56 10.87
N ALA A 246 -12.01 -2.15 10.78
CA ALA A 246 -11.54 -1.28 9.71
C ALA A 246 -10.06 -1.53 9.38
N ARG A 247 -9.68 -1.14 8.17
CA ARG A 247 -8.30 -1.18 7.67
C ARG A 247 -7.87 0.23 7.31
N LEU A 248 -6.70 0.62 7.76
CA LEU A 248 -6.03 1.84 7.35
C LEU A 248 -4.96 1.45 6.34
N LEU A 249 -5.22 1.78 5.08
CA LEU A 249 -4.28 1.49 3.99
C LEU A 249 -3.04 2.37 4.08
N ARG A 250 -1.93 1.93 3.49
CA ARG A 250 -0.71 2.75 3.39
C ARG A 250 -1.03 4.13 2.80
N PRO A 251 -0.62 5.23 3.44
CA PRO A 251 -0.75 6.57 2.88
C PRO A 251 0.27 6.80 1.76
N MET A 252 -0.08 7.66 0.81
CA MET A 252 0.85 8.18 -0.19
C MET A 252 0.95 9.70 -0.05
N SER A 253 2.17 10.21 0.00
CA SER A 253 2.40 11.65 -0.05
C SER A 253 2.16 12.13 -1.47
N LEU A 254 1.34 13.18 -1.61
CA LEU A 254 0.96 13.75 -2.90
C LEU A 254 1.44 15.22 -3.00
N ASP A 255 2.08 15.58 -4.10
CA ASP A 255 2.29 16.95 -4.55
C ASP A 255 0.95 17.51 -5.03
N ILE A 256 0.37 18.38 -4.21
CA ILE A 256 -0.90 19.03 -4.48
C ILE A 256 -0.87 19.86 -5.78
N ASN A 257 0.31 20.33 -6.23
CA ASN A 257 0.43 21.06 -7.50
C ASN A 257 0.22 20.17 -8.73
N LYS A 258 0.38 18.85 -8.58
CA LYS A 258 0.18 17.84 -9.62
C LYS A 258 -0.86 16.80 -9.20
N PHE A 259 -1.80 17.21 -8.35
CA PHE A 259 -2.76 16.31 -7.69
C PHE A 259 -3.41 15.32 -8.64
N ASN A 260 -3.89 15.77 -9.81
CA ASN A 260 -4.58 14.87 -10.74
C ASN A 260 -3.69 13.72 -11.22
N ASP A 261 -2.44 14.01 -11.61
CA ASP A 261 -1.53 13.00 -12.14
C ASP A 261 -1.07 12.05 -11.02
N GLU A 262 -0.74 12.59 -9.84
CA GLU A 262 -0.27 11.78 -8.72
C GLU A 262 -1.38 10.94 -8.09
N PHE A 263 -2.59 11.47 -8.02
CA PHE A 263 -3.74 10.74 -7.50
C PHE A 263 -4.19 9.63 -8.46
N THR A 264 -4.07 9.87 -9.77
CA THR A 264 -4.27 8.84 -10.80
C THR A 264 -3.25 7.70 -10.61
N LEU A 265 -1.96 8.04 -10.49
CA LEU A 265 -0.90 7.08 -10.23
C LEU A 265 -1.12 6.30 -8.92
N PHE A 266 -1.60 6.99 -7.87
CA PHE A 266 -1.94 6.37 -6.59
C PHE A 266 -3.02 5.29 -6.76
N LEU A 267 -4.11 5.58 -7.47
CA LEU A 267 -5.20 4.62 -7.68
C LEU A 267 -4.81 3.46 -8.61
N GLU A 268 -3.90 3.70 -9.56
CA GLU A 268 -3.31 2.63 -10.38
C GLU A 268 -2.37 1.72 -9.59
N THR A 269 -1.64 2.27 -8.63
CA THR A 269 -0.67 1.52 -7.82
C THR A 269 -1.34 0.80 -6.65
N GLN A 270 -2.25 1.47 -5.94
CA GLN A 270 -2.97 0.94 -4.78
C GLN A 270 -4.44 0.70 -5.15
N THR A 271 -4.68 -0.30 -6.02
CA THR A 271 -6.03 -0.60 -6.51
C THR A 271 -7.03 -0.97 -5.40
N ALA A 272 -6.54 -1.42 -4.23
CA ALA A 272 -7.36 -1.62 -3.04
C ALA A 272 -8.01 -0.33 -2.52
N ALA A 273 -7.40 0.84 -2.73
CA ALA A 273 -7.96 2.14 -2.37
C ALA A 273 -9.29 2.43 -3.11
N CYS A 274 -9.43 1.95 -4.35
CA CYS A 274 -10.68 2.09 -5.12
C CYS A 274 -11.85 1.30 -4.50
N ARG A 275 -11.57 0.35 -3.60
CA ARG A 275 -12.60 -0.46 -2.93
C ARG A 275 -12.93 0.03 -1.52
N THR A 276 -12.31 1.11 -1.06
CA THR A 276 -12.59 1.66 0.28
C THR A 276 -13.89 2.44 0.28
N ALA A 277 -14.53 2.53 1.44
CA ALA A 277 -15.71 3.36 1.62
C ALA A 277 -15.36 4.85 1.79
N ARG A 278 -14.14 5.16 2.25
CA ARG A 278 -13.74 6.51 2.69
C ARG A 278 -12.26 6.78 2.38
N VAL A 279 -11.92 8.07 2.28
CA VAL A 279 -10.55 8.58 2.14
C VAL A 279 -10.28 9.57 3.27
N LEU A 280 -9.07 9.54 3.81
CA LEU A 280 -8.61 10.45 4.84
C LEU A 280 -7.49 11.34 4.25
N GLY A 281 -7.58 12.64 4.47
CA GLY A 281 -6.56 13.60 4.09
C GLY A 281 -6.06 14.37 5.32
N ASP A 282 -4.77 14.68 5.33
CA ASP A 282 -4.09 15.41 6.42
C ASP A 282 -4.17 16.94 6.25
N CYS A 283 -4.77 17.44 5.16
CA CYS A 283 -4.77 18.86 4.84
C CYS A 283 -6.09 19.56 5.16
N TYR A 284 -5.98 20.74 5.77
CA TYR A 284 -7.10 21.67 6.01
C TYR A 284 -7.71 22.27 4.73
N HIS A 285 -7.20 21.92 3.55
CA HIS A 285 -7.62 22.47 2.24
C HIS A 285 -8.40 21.48 1.38
N TRP A 286 -9.19 20.62 2.02
CA TRP A 286 -10.03 19.62 1.35
C TRP A 286 -10.90 20.23 0.24
N GLU A 287 -11.34 21.48 0.43
CA GLU A 287 -12.19 22.21 -0.53
C GLU A 287 -11.55 22.36 -1.91
N LYS A 288 -10.22 22.42 -1.98
CA LYS A 288 -9.48 22.59 -3.24
C LYS A 288 -9.34 21.28 -4.01
N ILE A 289 -9.39 20.15 -3.31
CA ILE A 289 -9.13 18.81 -3.87
C ILE A 289 -10.38 17.93 -3.91
N ALA A 290 -11.48 18.31 -3.26
CA ALA A 290 -12.69 17.49 -3.18
C ALA A 290 -13.29 17.15 -4.56
N ALA A 291 -13.46 18.15 -5.42
CA ALA A 291 -14.00 17.94 -6.76
C ALA A 291 -13.13 17.02 -7.64
N PRO A 292 -11.80 17.24 -7.78
CA PRO A 292 -10.95 16.33 -8.53
C PRO A 292 -10.85 14.94 -7.87
N LEU A 293 -10.81 14.86 -6.53
CA LEU A 293 -10.80 13.59 -5.79
C LEU A 293 -12.01 12.72 -6.16
N MET A 294 -13.22 13.28 -6.12
CA MET A 294 -14.44 12.54 -6.48
C MET A 294 -14.49 12.22 -7.98
N THR A 295 -14.04 13.14 -8.84
CA THR A 295 -14.06 12.92 -10.30
C THR A 295 -13.13 11.79 -10.70
N ILE A 296 -11.88 11.81 -10.25
CA ILE A 296 -10.88 10.78 -10.56
C ILE A 296 -11.25 9.48 -9.86
N GLY A 297 -11.65 9.52 -8.58
CA GLY A 297 -12.11 8.34 -7.85
C GLY A 297 -13.22 7.58 -8.59
N ASN A 298 -14.24 8.30 -9.07
CA ASN A 298 -15.32 7.70 -9.86
C ASN A 298 -14.85 7.06 -11.17
N GLN A 299 -13.83 7.61 -11.85
CA GLN A 299 -13.26 7.01 -13.07
C GLN A 299 -12.62 5.65 -12.79
N TYR A 300 -12.01 5.49 -11.61
CA TYR A 300 -11.40 4.25 -11.14
C TYR A 300 -12.38 3.35 -10.35
N GLY A 301 -13.67 3.71 -10.32
CA GLY A 301 -14.74 2.93 -9.68
C GLY A 301 -14.81 3.05 -8.16
N ALA A 302 -14.20 4.08 -7.57
CA ALA A 302 -14.28 4.33 -6.14
C ALA A 302 -15.64 4.91 -5.72
N GLY A 303 -16.31 4.24 -4.79
CA GLY A 303 -17.62 4.63 -4.25
C GLY A 303 -17.50 5.44 -2.95
N TRP A 304 -16.61 6.43 -2.91
CA TRP A 304 -16.45 7.26 -1.72
C TRP A 304 -17.67 8.17 -1.54
N GLU A 305 -18.12 8.31 -0.29
CA GLU A 305 -19.20 9.23 0.11
C GLU A 305 -18.66 10.39 0.93
#